data_AF-A0A9E5K6D0-F1
#
_entry.id   AF-A0A9E5K6D0-F1
#
_cell.length_a   1.000
_cell.length_b   1.000
_cell.length_c   1.000
_cell.angle_alpha   90.00
_cell.angle_beta   90.00
_cell.angle_gamma   90.00
#
_symmetry.space_group_name_H-M   'P 1'
#
loop_
_entity.id
_entity.type
_entity.pdbx_description
1 polymer ?
#
loop_
_entity_poly.entity_id
_entity_poly.type
_entity_poly.pdbx_seq_one_letter_code
_entity_poly.pdbx_strand_id
1 'polypeptide(L)' 'MSDFFKSIDVSASALSAERMRMNTTSSNLANAQTTRTPEGGPYRRKDVVFEAETTRDFASELAGQ' A
#
# COMPACT_ATOMS: atom_id res chain seq x y z
N MET A 1 18.19 -20.98 7.52
CA MET A 1 17.84 -20.70 6.09
C MET A 1 16.44 -20.12 5.94
N SER A 2 15.40 -20.63 6.62
CA SER A 2 14.03 -20.09 6.52
C SER A 2 13.91 -18.59 6.85
N ASP A 3 14.61 -18.10 7.88
CA ASP A 3 14.47 -16.69 8.30
C ASP A 3 15.10 -15.68 7.33
N PHE A 4 16.09 -16.10 6.55
CA PHE A 4 16.68 -15.26 5.50
C PHE A 4 15.69 -14.99 4.37
N PHE A 5 14.97 -16.03 3.92
CA PHE A 5 13.93 -15.89 2.90
C PHE A 5 12.78 -15.01 3.38
N LYS A 6 12.32 -15.18 4.63
CA LYS A 6 11.31 -14.29 5.24
C LYS A 6 11.75 -12.82 5.23
N SER A 7 13.02 -12.54 5.56
CA SER A 7 13.54 -11.16 5.53
C SER A 7 13.52 -10.55 4.12
N ILE A 8 13.79 -11.36 3.08
CA ILE A 8 13.70 -10.93 1.69
C ILE A 8 12.24 -10.63 1.33
N ASP A 9 11.30 -11.50 1.71
CA ASP A 9 9.88 -11.32 1.42
C ASP A 9 9.32 -10.04 2.07
N VAL A 10 9.70 -9.76 3.32
CA VAL A 10 9.35 -8.50 4.01
C VAL A 10 9.94 -7.29 3.28
N SER A 11 11.19 -7.37 2.84
CA SER A 11 11.83 -6.27 2.10
C SER A 11 11.17 -6.07 0.73
N ALA A 12 10.82 -7.14 0.03
CA ALA A 12 10.16 -7.09 -1.27
C ALA A 12 8.75 -6.48 -1.19
N SER A 13 7.97 -6.88 -0.19
CA SER A 13 6.64 -6.29 0.07
C SER A 13 6.75 -4.79 0.39
N ALA A 14 7.72 -4.39 1.22
CA ALA A 14 7.97 -2.98 1.52
C ALA A 14 8.35 -2.16 0.26
N LEU A 15 9.23 -2.69 -0.60
CA LEU A 15 9.60 -2.05 -1.85
C LEU A 15 8.43 -1.90 -2.82
N SER A 16 7.53 -2.89 -2.85
CA SER A 16 6.30 -2.83 -3.63
C SER A 16 5.35 -1.75 -3.11
N ALA A 17 5.16 -1.69 -1.79
CA ALA A 17 4.35 -0.68 -1.12
C ALA A 17 4.88 0.75 -1.39
N GLU A 18 6.19 0.96 -1.29
CA GLU A 18 6.79 2.28 -1.55
C GLU A 18 6.72 2.66 -3.03
N ARG A 19 6.81 1.70 -3.95
CA ARG A 19 6.55 1.94 -5.38
C ARG A 19 5.11 2.43 -5.61
N MET A 20 4.14 1.87 -4.91
CA MET A 20 2.75 2.34 -4.98
C MET A 20 2.62 3.79 -4.49
N ARG A 21 3.28 4.14 -3.38
CA ARG A 21 3.33 5.51 -2.87
C ARG A 21 3.96 6.49 -3.86
N MET A 22 5.06 6.09 -4.51
CA MET A 22 5.70 6.89 -5.57
C MET A 22 4.74 7.12 -6.75
N ASN A 23 4.06 6.07 -7.21
CA ASN A 23 3.09 6.15 -8.30
C ASN A 23 1.92 7.09 -7.95
N THR A 24 1.40 7.00 -6.72
CA THR A 24 0.33 7.90 -6.24
C THR A 24 0.80 9.34 -6.18
N THR A 25 2.02 9.59 -5.69
CA THR A 25 2.61 10.93 -5.64
C THR A 25 2.78 11.50 -7.05
N SER A 26 3.27 10.69 -8.00
CA SER A 26 3.39 11.08 -9.41
C SER A 26 2.03 11.40 -10.03
N SER A 27 1.01 10.58 -9.77
CA SER A 27 -0.36 10.82 -10.24
C SER A 27 -0.95 12.12 -9.67
N ASN A 28 -0.74 12.39 -8.37
CA ASN A 28 -1.16 13.64 -7.74
C ASN A 28 -0.49 14.84 -8.40
N LEU A 29 0.82 14.77 -8.67
CA LEU A 29 1.55 15.85 -9.33
C LEU A 29 1.04 16.08 -10.75
N ALA A 30 0.86 15.02 -11.52
CA ALA A 30 0.37 15.09 -12.90
C ALA A 30 -1.04 15.72 -12.99
N ASN A 31 -1.87 15.55 -11.96
CA ASN A 31 -3.25 16.03 -11.94
C ASN A 31 -3.48 17.24 -11.04
N ALA A 32 -2.43 17.86 -10.49
CA ALA A 32 -2.53 18.93 -9.50
C ALA A 32 -3.30 20.17 -10.00
N GLN A 33 -3.36 20.38 -11.31
CA GLN A 33 -4.04 21.50 -11.95
C GLN A 33 -5.32 21.10 -12.69
N THR A 34 -5.75 19.83 -12.57
CA THR A 34 -6.94 19.33 -13.26
C THR A 34 -8.20 19.86 -12.57
N THR A 35 -8.92 20.76 -13.23
CA THR A 35 -10.17 21.37 -12.73
C THR A 35 -11.44 20.70 -13.25
N ARG A 36 -11.30 19.74 -14.17
CA ARG A 36 -12.41 18.98 -14.75
C ARG A 36 -12.02 17.51 -14.88
N THR A 37 -12.64 16.66 -14.07
CA THR A 37 -12.56 15.20 -14.20
C THR A 37 -13.79 14.63 -14.93
N PRO A 38 -13.75 13.37 -15.40
CA PRO A 38 -14.92 12.71 -15.98
C PRO A 38 -16.12 12.63 -15.03
N GLU A 39 -15.88 12.56 -13.72
CA GLU A 39 -16.91 12.56 -12.68
C GLU A 39 -17.40 13.99 -12.32
N GLY A 40 -16.74 15.02 -12.88
CA GLY A 40 -17.01 16.42 -12.61
C GLY A 40 -16.21 17.00 -11.45
N GLY A 41 -15.89 18.30 -11.56
CA GLY A 41 -15.15 19.05 -10.55
C GLY A 41 -13.61 18.88 -10.61
N PRO A 42 -12.88 19.49 -9.67
CA PRO A 42 -11.43 19.44 -9.62
C PRO A 42 -10.91 18.10 -9.08
N TYR A 43 -9.70 17.74 -9.50
CA TYR A 43 -9.01 16.56 -9.00
C TYR A 43 -8.81 16.61 -7.49
N ARG A 44 -9.02 15.46 -6.83
CA ARG A 44 -8.73 15.27 -5.41
C ARG A 44 -7.51 14.38 -5.26
N ARG A 45 -6.54 14.85 -4.48
CA ARG A 45 -5.33 14.07 -4.20
C ARG A 45 -5.67 12.73 -3.56
N LYS A 46 -4.87 11.72 -3.86
CA LYS A 46 -4.95 10.39 -3.29
C LYS A 46 -3.81 10.20 -2.29
N ASP A 47 -4.11 9.59 -1.15
CA ASP A 47 -3.12 9.26 -0.12
C ASP A 47 -3.08 7.73 0.04
N VAL A 48 -1.88 7.17 0.23
CA VAL A 48 -1.68 5.72 0.42
C VAL A 48 -1.65 5.42 1.90
N VAL A 49 -2.40 4.39 2.32
CA VAL A 49 -2.41 3.87 3.70
C VAL A 49 -1.83 2.47 3.66
N PHE A 50 -0.83 2.20 4.48
CA PHE A 50 -0.24 0.88 4.63
C PHE A 50 -0.87 0.15 5.81
N GLU A 51 -1.04 -1.15 5.63
CA GLU A 51 -1.52 -2.08 6.65
C GLU A 51 -0.65 -3.33 6.62
N ALA A 52 -0.49 -3.96 7.78
CA ALA A 52 0.19 -5.25 7.85
C ALA A 52 -0.72 -6.35 7.30
N GLU A 53 -0.20 -7.20 6.44
CA GLU A 53 -0.91 -8.38 5.97
C GLU A 53 -1.05 -9.37 7.14
N THR A 54 -2.29 -9.63 7.58
CA THR A 54 -2.57 -10.58 8.67
C THR A 54 -2.32 -11.99 8.17
N THR A 55 -1.10 -12.51 8.35
CA THR A 55 -0.74 -13.88 7.93
C THR A 55 -1.41 -14.94 8.82
N ARG A 56 -1.77 -14.59 10.06
CA ARG A 56 -2.49 -15.46 11.02
C ARG A 56 -3.36 -14.62 11.93
N ASP A 57 -4.61 -15.02 12.09
CA ASP A 57 -5.52 -14.37 13.03
C ASP A 57 -5.17 -14.77 14.46
N PHE A 58 -4.96 -13.79 15.34
CA PHE A 58 -4.62 -14.04 16.74
C PHE A 58 -5.72 -14.85 17.45
N ALA A 59 -6.99 -14.61 17.10
CA ALA A 59 -8.09 -15.39 17.67
C ALA A 59 -8.05 -16.85 17.21
N SER A 60 -7.69 -17.12 15.95
CA SER A 60 -7.48 -18.49 15.45
C SER A 60 -6.34 -19.24 16.15
N GLU A 61 -5.27 -18.55 16.56
CA GLU A 61 -4.16 -19.15 17.32
C GLU A 61 -4.55 -19.43 18.78
N LEU A 62 -5.41 -18.60 19.37
CA LEU A 62 -5.92 -18.79 20.74
C LEU A 62 -6.96 -19.91 20.83
N ALA A 63 -7.77 -20.09 19.79
CA ALA A 63 -8.77 -21.17 19.70
C ALA A 63 -8.15 -22.55 19.43
N GLY A 64 -6.88 -22.61 19.05
CA GLY A 64 -6.11 -23.84 18.86
C GLY A 64 -5.39 -24.35 20.11
N GLN A 65 -5.53 -23.68 21.26
CA GLN A 65 -5.01 -24.09 22.57
C GLN A 65 -6.10 -24.59 23.51
#